data_AF-A0A840B1T0-F1
#
_entry.id   AF-A0A840B1T0-F1
#
_cell.length_a   1.000
_cell.length_b   1.000
_cell.length_c   1.000
_cell.angle_alpha   90.00
_cell.angle_beta   90.00
_cell.angle_gamma   90.00
#
_symmetry.space_group_name_H-M   'P 1'
#
loop_
_entity.id
_entity.type
_entity.pdbx_description
1 polymer ?
#
loop_
_entity_poly.entity_id
_entity_poly.type
_entity_poly.pdbx_seq_one_letter_code
_entity_poly.pdbx_strand_id
1 'polypeptide(L)'
;MGVVRREVSDRTIFGKFVKWTFIAFNILMIFWVIAGFNVASETMQDTVNDAEKAGAAIGSTIGMGMIVILWALGDIILGMFVLFTRRKKIIETEDQR
;
A
#
# COMPACT_ATOMS: atom_id res chain seq x y z
N MET A 1 46.69 2.39 -13.71
CA MET A 1 45.77 1.42 -13.08
C MET A 1 44.38 2.03 -13.09
N GLY A 2 43.42 1.40 -13.77
CA GLY A 2 42.04 1.89 -13.88
C GLY A 2 41.07 0.82 -13.39
N VAL A 3 40.28 1.13 -12.38
CA VAL A 3 39.22 0.25 -11.87
C VAL A 3 37.99 0.43 -12.75
N VAL A 4 37.59 -0.61 -13.48
CA VAL A 4 36.33 -0.61 -14.24
C VAL A 4 35.23 -1.15 -13.33
N ARG A 5 34.30 -0.29 -12.89
CA ARG A 5 33.12 -0.72 -12.11
C ARG A 5 31.96 -0.96 -13.06
N ARG A 6 31.66 -2.21 -13.37
CA ARG A 6 30.49 -2.57 -14.19
C ARG A 6 29.32 -2.94 -13.27
N GLU A 7 28.38 -2.01 -13.12
CA GLU A 7 27.14 -2.26 -12.37
C GLU A 7 26.14 -3.03 -13.25
N VAL A 8 26.28 -4.35 -13.37
CA VAL A 8 25.27 -5.18 -14.04
C VAL A 8 24.26 -5.68 -13.01
N SER A 9 23.35 -4.80 -12.60
CA SER A 9 22.20 -5.19 -11.77
C SER A 9 20.94 -5.29 -12.63
N ASP A 10 20.79 -6.38 -13.39
CA ASP A 10 19.53 -6.67 -14.06
C ASP A 10 18.43 -6.98 -13.04
N ARG A 11 17.42 -6.11 -13.03
CA ARG A 11 16.29 -6.14 -12.09
C ARG A 11 15.49 -7.41 -12.33
N THR A 12 15.25 -8.23 -11.30
CA THR A 12 14.33 -9.38 -11.45
C THR A 12 12.92 -8.87 -11.70
N ILE A 13 12.21 -9.44 -12.67
CA ILE A 13 10.80 -9.11 -13.00
C ILE A 13 9.91 -9.22 -11.75
N PHE A 14 10.20 -10.21 -10.89
CA PHE A 14 9.48 -10.43 -9.63
C PHE A 14 9.53 -9.23 -8.67
N GLY A 15 10.69 -8.58 -8.52
CA GLY A 15 10.81 -7.40 -7.66
C GLY A 15 10.08 -6.16 -8.21
N LYS A 16 9.88 -6.08 -9.53
CA LYS A 16 9.03 -5.04 -10.15
C LYS A 16 7.55 -5.33 -9.88
N PHE A 17 7.12 -6.59 -10.01
CA PHE A 17 5.74 -7.01 -9.76
C PHE A 17 5.30 -6.69 -8.33
N VAL A 18 6.10 -7.11 -7.33
CA VAL A 18 5.78 -6.87 -5.91
C VAL A 18 5.69 -5.38 -5.58
N LYS A 19 6.60 -4.56 -6.12
CA LYS A 19 6.50 -3.08 -5.98
C LYS A 19 5.22 -2.53 -6.59
N TRP A 20 4.84 -3.01 -7.76
CA TRP A 20 3.65 -2.52 -8.45
C TRP A 20 2.36 -2.94 -7.72
N THR A 21 2.30 -4.16 -7.18
CA THR A 21 1.21 -4.62 -6.31
C THR A 21 1.09 -3.78 -5.05
N PHE A 22 2.20 -3.43 -4.39
CA PHE A 22 2.20 -2.57 -3.20
C PHE A 22 1.60 -1.18 -3.48
N ILE A 23 2.00 -0.58 -4.61
CA ILE A 23 1.47 0.71 -5.06
C ILE A 23 -0.01 0.61 -5.42
N ALA A 24 -0.40 -0.42 -6.18
CA ALA A 24 -1.79 -0.64 -6.57
C ALA A 24 -2.71 -0.83 -5.36
N PHE A 25 -2.27 -1.61 -4.36
CA PHE A 25 -2.99 -1.81 -3.11
C PHE A 25 -3.19 -0.49 -2.36
N ASN A 26 -2.12 0.31 -2.21
CA ASN A 26 -2.23 1.61 -1.54
C ASN A 26 -3.21 2.56 -2.25
N ILE A 27 -3.19 2.62 -3.59
CA ILE A 27 -4.15 3.43 -4.36
C ILE A 27 -5.58 2.92 -4.15
N LEU A 28 -5.78 1.60 -4.16
CA LEU A 28 -7.09 0.99 -3.90
C LEU A 28 -7.62 1.36 -2.51
N MET A 29 -6.76 1.34 -1.49
CA MET A 29 -7.15 1.68 -0.12
C MET A 29 -7.53 3.16 0.00
N ILE A 30 -6.80 4.07 -0.65
CA ILE A 30 -7.19 5.49 -0.73
C ILE A 30 -8.56 5.63 -1.41
N PHE A 31 -8.80 4.89 -2.49
CA PHE A 31 -10.10 4.90 -3.16
C PHE A 31 -11.23 4.42 -2.24
N TRP A 32 -11.02 3.36 -1.48
CA TRP A 32 -11.97 2.86 -0.49
C TRP A 32 -12.27 3.87 0.62
N VAL A 33 -11.26 4.60 1.10
CA VAL A 33 -11.45 5.67 2.08
C VAL A 33 -12.33 6.78 1.51
N ILE A 34 -12.06 7.23 0.28
CA ILE A 34 -12.86 8.27 -0.39
C ILE A 34 -14.30 7.77 -0.61
N ALA A 35 -14.48 6.54 -1.08
CA ALA A 35 -15.80 5.95 -1.27
C ALA A 35 -16.57 5.84 0.05
N GLY A 36 -15.90 5.40 1.13
CA GLY A 36 -16.48 5.30 2.46
C GLY A 36 -16.94 6.66 3.01
N PHE A 37 -16.16 7.72 2.78
CA PHE A 37 -16.56 9.08 3.16
C PHE A 37 -17.78 9.58 2.38
N ASN A 38 -17.87 9.31 1.08
CA ASN A 38 -19.02 9.71 0.27
C ASN A 38 -20.30 9.03 0.79
N VAL A 39 -20.27 7.70 0.98
CA VAL A 39 -21.42 6.95 1.50
C VAL A 39 -21.81 7.41 2.90
N ALA A 40 -20.84 7.66 3.79
CA ALA A 40 -21.10 8.17 5.13
C ALA A 40 -21.78 9.55 5.09
N SER A 41 -21.33 10.45 4.20
CA SER A 41 -21.91 11.78 4.06
C SER A 41 -23.33 11.77 3.52
N GLU A 42 -23.61 10.93 2.51
CA GLU A 42 -24.94 10.78 1.91
C GLU A 42 -25.92 10.18 2.93
N THR A 43 -25.50 9.13 3.63
CA THR A 43 -26.33 8.50 4.68
C THR A 43 -26.67 9.50 5.80
N MET A 44 -25.74 10.36 6.22
CA MET A 44 -26.02 11.38 7.25
C MET A 44 -26.97 12.49 6.77
N GLN A 45 -27.02 12.77 5.47
CA GLN A 45 -27.92 13.79 4.89
C GLN A 45 -29.34 13.28 4.73
N ASP A 46 -29.50 12.00 4.39
CA ASP A 46 -30.81 11.40 4.08
C ASP A 46 -31.55 10.86 5.31
N THR A 47 -30.88 10.71 6.47
CA THR A 47 -31.55 10.23 7.69
C THR A 47 -32.53 11.24 8.27
N VAL A 48 -33.77 10.80 8.48
CA VAL A 48 -34.88 11.62 9.01
C VAL A 48 -35.06 11.45 10.52
N ASN A 49 -34.56 10.34 11.08
CA ASN A 49 -34.74 9.97 12.49
C ASN A 49 -33.41 9.99 13.28
N ASP A 50 -33.45 10.44 14.53
CA ASP A 50 -32.28 10.53 15.42
C ASP A 50 -31.60 9.17 15.65
N ALA A 51 -32.39 8.09 15.71
CA ALA A 51 -31.87 6.74 15.86
C ALA A 51 -31.06 6.28 14.63
N GLU A 52 -31.50 6.62 13.41
CA GLU A 52 -30.79 6.29 12.18
C GLU A 52 -29.51 7.11 12.05
N LYS A 53 -29.55 8.40 12.44
CA LYS A 53 -28.37 9.27 12.44
C LYS A 53 -27.29 8.78 13.41
N ALA A 54 -27.69 8.34 14.61
CA ALA A 54 -26.77 7.71 15.57
C ALA A 54 -26.19 6.39 15.02
N GLY A 55 -27.02 5.56 14.40
CA GLY A 55 -26.59 4.32 13.75
C GLY A 55 -25.61 4.56 12.59
N ALA A 56 -25.88 5.55 11.75
CA ALA A 56 -25.01 5.95 10.64
C ALA A 56 -23.67 6.51 11.12
N ALA A 57 -23.66 7.32 12.18
CA ALA A 57 -22.43 7.84 12.77
C ALA A 57 -21.56 6.72 13.36
N ILE A 58 -22.15 5.80 14.13
CA ILE A 58 -21.41 4.67 14.71
C ILE A 58 -20.96 3.70 13.61
N GLY A 59 -21.84 3.36 12.67
CA GLY A 59 -21.57 2.45 11.56
C GLY A 59 -20.46 2.97 10.64
N SER A 60 -20.47 4.26 10.30
CA SER A 60 -19.39 4.88 9.51
C SER A 60 -18.06 4.87 10.24
N THR A 61 -18.05 5.14 11.56
CA THR A 61 -16.83 5.10 12.37
C THR A 61 -16.25 3.67 12.42
N ILE A 62 -17.10 2.67 12.61
CA ILE A 62 -16.70 1.26 12.61
C ILE A 62 -16.21 0.83 11.22
N GLY A 63 -16.95 1.18 10.17
CA GLY A 63 -16.58 0.86 8.78
C GLY A 63 -15.24 1.47 8.39
N MET A 64 -15.02 2.75 8.73
CA MET A 64 -13.74 3.43 8.53
C MET A 64 -12.62 2.77 9.34
N GLY A 65 -12.86 2.44 10.61
CA GLY A 65 -11.91 1.75 11.47
C GLY A 65 -11.49 0.39 10.89
N MET A 66 -12.43 -0.39 10.37
CA MET A 66 -12.14 -1.65 9.69
C MET A 66 -11.29 -1.48 8.44
N ILE A 67 -11.58 -0.47 7.61
CA ILE A 67 -10.78 -0.16 6.41
C ILE A 67 -9.34 0.17 6.81
N VAL A 68 -9.13 0.98 7.85
CA VAL A 68 -7.80 1.34 8.35
C VAL A 68 -7.04 0.13 8.89
N ILE A 69 -7.71 -0.76 9.63
CA ILE A 69 -7.07 -1.99 10.13
C ILE A 69 -6.68 -2.91 8.97
N LEU A 70 -7.57 -3.12 7.99
CA LEU A 70 -7.26 -3.87 6.77
C LEU A 70 -6.11 -3.25 6.00
N TRP A 71 -6.06 -1.92 5.91
CA TRP A 71 -4.98 -1.19 5.26
C TRP A 71 -3.65 -1.46 5.96
N ALA A 72 -3.59 -1.27 7.29
CA ALA A 72 -2.39 -1.48 8.07
C ALA A 72 -1.87 -2.93 7.97
N LEU A 73 -2.76 -3.93 8.07
CA LEU A 73 -2.38 -5.34 7.90
C LEU A 73 -1.88 -5.62 6.48
N GLY A 74 -2.56 -5.10 5.46
CA GLY A 74 -2.14 -5.23 4.06
C GLY A 74 -0.77 -4.61 3.80
N ASP A 75 -0.51 -3.42 4.35
CA ASP A 75 0.79 -2.75 4.24
C ASP A 75 1.90 -3.49 4.98
N ILE A 76 1.62 -4.08 6.15
CA ILE A 76 2.61 -4.90 6.87
C ILE A 76 2.98 -6.13 6.04
N ILE A 77 1.99 -6.84 5.50
CA ILE A 77 2.20 -8.06 4.71
C ILE A 77 2.94 -7.72 3.42
N LEU A 78 2.42 -6.79 2.62
CA LEU A 78 3.03 -6.40 1.34
C LEU A 78 4.39 -5.71 1.56
N GLY A 79 4.52 -4.90 2.62
CA GLY A 79 5.77 -4.25 3.01
C GLY A 79 6.87 -5.26 3.35
N MET A 80 6.55 -6.34 4.05
CA MET A 80 7.48 -7.46 4.25
C MET A 80 7.90 -8.11 2.92
N PHE A 81 6.95 -8.40 2.02
CA PHE A 81 7.27 -8.95 0.70
C PHE A 81 8.16 -8.02 -0.14
N VAL A 82 7.94 -6.70 -0.08
CA VAL A 82 8.79 -5.69 -0.74
C VAL A 82 10.21 -5.67 -0.16
N LEU A 83 10.35 -5.76 1.16
CA LEU A 83 11.66 -5.77 1.81
C LEU A 83 12.45 -7.03 1.46
N PHE A 84 11.83 -8.21 1.47
CA PHE A 84 12.50 -9.46 1.12
C PHE A 84 12.87 -9.55 -0.36
N THR A 85 12.17 -8.84 -1.25
CA THR A 85 12.51 -8.80 -2.69
C THR A 85 13.56 -7.74 -3.05
N ARG A 86 14.06 -6.97 -2.07
CA ARG A 86 15.07 -5.92 -2.29
C ARG A 86 16.47 -6.52 -2.38
N ARG A 87 17.02 -6.65 -3.61
CA ARG A 87 18.39 -7.16 -3.86
C ARG A 87 19.46 -6.29 -3.18
N LYS A 88 20.50 -6.93 -2.63
CA LYS A 88 21.79 -6.30 -2.30
C LYS A 88 22.60 -6.07 -3.59
N LYS A 89 23.25 -4.90 -3.69
CA LYS A 89 24.16 -4.57 -4.79
C LYS A 89 25.40 -5.46 -4.69
N ILE A 90 25.74 -6.17 -5.76
CA ILE A 90 26.97 -6.94 -5.86
C ILE A 90 27.96 -6.07 -6.64
N ILE A 91 29.12 -5.80 -6.05
CA ILE A 91 30.20 -5.01 -6.67
C ILE A 91 31.28 -6.01 -7.07
N GLU A 92 31.40 -6.33 -8.34
CA GLU A 92 32.54 -7.08 -8.85
C GLU A 92 33.70 -6.11 -9.07
N THR A 93 34.85 -6.41 -8.45
CA THR A 93 36.08 -5.63 -8.61
C THR A 93 37.03 -6.48 -9.44
N GLU A 94 37.07 -6.24 -10.74
CA GLU A 94 38.01 -6.92 -11.63
C GLU A 94 39.35 -6.17 -11.56
N ASP A 95 40.33 -6.79 -10.89
CA ASP A 95 41.70 -6.27 -10.81
C ASP A 95 42.41 -6.63 -12.12
N GLN A 96 42.45 -5.66 -13.04
CA GLN A 96 43.09 -5.79 -14.35
C GLN A 96 44.62 -5.87 -14.15
N ARG A 97 45.19 -7.08 -14.28
CA ARG A 97 46.64 -7.35 -14.18
C ARG A 97 47.29 -7.45 -15.56
#